data_AF-A0A0P0LDQ8-F1
#
_entry.id   AF-A0A0P0LDQ8-F1
#
_cell.length_a   1.000
_cell.length_b   1.000
_cell.length_c   1.000
_cell.angle_alpha   90.00
_cell.angle_beta   90.00
_cell.angle_gamma   90.00
#
_symmetry.space_group_name_H-M   'P 1'
#
loop_
_entity.id
_entity.type
_entity.pdbx_description
1 polymer ?
#
loop_
_entity_poly.entity_id
_entity_poly.type
_entity_poly.pdbx_seq_one_letter_code
_entity_poly.pdbx_strand_id
1 'polypeptide(L)'
;MGKRQKEKSNSKPLLLHPHKGWNKMKKLKYKSPMTYKLTVTTLALTAITSTVAATHTKPDTEHPHIVLILCDDMGFSDLSCYGGEIHTPNIDYLAEQGIRFSQFKNTGRSCPSRAALLTGHYQHEAGMGWMTAVDEHRPGYRGQLSDHLPTLAEVLRDQGYATYMSGKWHVTLDAAFETPNGSYPVQRGFDKYYGCLHGGGSYYKPDPVYHNLQRITEFPDDYYYTTAITDSAVSFIKQHPTQTPMFMYIAHYAPHLPLQAPKTR
;
A
#
# COMPACT_ATOMS: atom_id res chain seq x y z
N MET A 1 -5.45 -18.75 -57.17
CA MET A 1 -6.05 -19.84 -56.37
C MET A 1 -5.07 -20.20 -55.25
N GLY A 2 -5.23 -19.61 -54.07
CA GLY A 2 -4.29 -19.77 -52.95
C GLY A 2 -5.00 -19.44 -51.64
N LYS A 3 -5.19 -20.46 -50.80
CA LYS A 3 -6.05 -20.44 -49.61
C LYS A 3 -5.45 -19.58 -48.50
N ARG A 4 -6.21 -18.59 -48.02
CA ARG A 4 -5.99 -17.92 -46.73
C ARG A 4 -6.28 -18.91 -45.60
N GLN A 5 -5.27 -19.25 -44.80
CA GLN A 5 -5.50 -19.90 -43.51
C GLN A 5 -5.92 -18.84 -42.49
N LYS A 6 -7.09 -19.07 -41.88
CA LYS A 6 -7.57 -18.37 -40.69
C LYS A 6 -6.90 -19.03 -39.48
N GLU A 7 -5.98 -18.34 -38.81
CA GLU A 7 -5.58 -18.71 -37.46
C GLU A 7 -6.63 -18.20 -36.46
N LYS A 8 -7.14 -19.14 -35.67
CA LYS A 8 -8.14 -18.91 -34.63
C LYS A 8 -7.45 -18.31 -33.41
N SER A 9 -7.85 -17.08 -33.07
CA SER A 9 -7.66 -16.48 -31.74
C SER A 9 -8.20 -17.42 -30.67
N ASN A 10 -7.34 -17.83 -29.74
CA ASN A 10 -7.70 -18.58 -28.55
C ASN A 10 -7.20 -17.81 -27.32
N SER A 11 -7.90 -16.72 -26.98
CA SER A 11 -7.65 -15.96 -25.75
C SER A 11 -8.22 -16.70 -24.55
N LYS A 12 -7.35 -17.44 -23.84
CA LYS A 12 -7.63 -17.85 -22.46
C LYS A 12 -7.35 -16.69 -21.51
N PRO A 13 -8.20 -16.43 -20.49
CA PRO A 13 -7.96 -15.36 -19.53
C PRO A 13 -6.75 -15.70 -18.64
N LEU A 14 -5.76 -14.81 -18.61
CA LEU A 14 -4.64 -14.86 -17.67
C LEU A 14 -5.18 -14.60 -16.25
N LEU A 15 -5.40 -15.67 -15.49
CA LEU A 15 -5.53 -15.59 -14.04
C LEU A 15 -4.16 -15.25 -13.47
N LEU A 16 -3.98 -13.99 -13.04
CA LEU A 16 -2.82 -13.51 -12.30
C LEU A 16 -2.69 -14.32 -11.00
N HIS A 17 -1.75 -15.26 -10.98
CA HIS A 17 -1.32 -15.92 -9.75
C HIS A 17 -0.53 -14.91 -8.90
N PRO A 18 -0.78 -14.80 -7.59
CA PRO A 18 0.05 -13.99 -6.70
C PRO A 18 1.50 -14.49 -6.76
N HIS A 19 2.47 -13.57 -6.80
CA HIS A 19 3.90 -13.88 -6.83
C HIS A 19 4.25 -14.96 -5.79
N LYS A 20 4.97 -15.99 -6.22
CA LYS A 20 5.36 -17.18 -5.42
C LYS A 20 6.10 -16.82 -4.12
N GLY A 21 6.66 -15.61 -4.00
CA GLY A 21 7.34 -15.11 -2.80
C GLY A 21 6.42 -14.94 -1.59
N TRP A 22 5.16 -14.53 -1.78
CA TRP A 22 4.24 -14.26 -0.66
C TRP A 22 3.87 -15.52 0.13
N ASN A 23 3.71 -16.66 -0.57
CA ASN A 23 3.40 -17.94 0.07
C ASN A 23 4.57 -18.53 0.86
N LYS A 24 5.82 -18.10 0.62
CA LYS A 24 6.99 -18.51 1.42
C LYS A 24 7.03 -17.84 2.79
N MET A 25 6.58 -16.58 2.91
CA MET A 25 6.53 -15.87 4.21
C MET A 25 5.48 -16.44 5.18
N LYS A 26 4.44 -17.13 4.69
CA LYS A 26 3.44 -17.80 5.56
C LYS A 26 3.98 -19.01 6.34
N LYS A 27 5.21 -19.47 6.10
CA LYS A 27 5.78 -20.70 6.70
C LYS A 27 6.63 -20.47 7.96
N LEU A 28 6.54 -19.31 8.63
CA LEU A 28 7.10 -19.17 9.98
C LEU A 28 6.20 -19.89 11.02
N LYS A 29 6.81 -20.86 11.68
CA LYS A 29 6.22 -22.00 12.41
C LYS A 29 5.35 -21.59 13.60
N TYR A 30 4.06 -21.94 13.55
CA TYR A 30 3.22 -22.10 14.75
C TYR A 30 3.31 -23.56 15.23
N LYS A 31 3.88 -23.79 16.41
CA LYS A 31 3.81 -25.10 17.08
C LYS A 31 2.38 -25.30 17.59
N SER A 32 1.69 -26.29 17.04
CA SER A 32 0.36 -26.72 17.51
C SER A 32 0.47 -27.50 18.82
N PRO A 33 -0.44 -27.33 19.79
CA PRO A 33 -0.56 -28.26 20.91
C PRO A 33 -1.56 -29.39 20.60
N MET A 34 -1.14 -30.59 21.01
CA MET A 34 -1.91 -31.72 21.58
C MET A 34 -3.31 -32.05 21.02
N THR A 35 -3.38 -33.23 20.40
CA THR A 35 -4.59 -33.93 19.97
C THR A 35 -5.34 -34.57 21.15
N TYR A 36 -6.64 -34.29 21.25
CA TYR A 36 -7.58 -35.15 21.98
C TYR A 36 -8.56 -35.79 21.00
N LYS A 37 -8.66 -37.12 21.07
CA LYS A 37 -9.65 -37.92 20.34
C LYS A 37 -11.01 -37.75 21.03
N LEU A 38 -12.04 -37.35 20.30
CA LEU A 38 -13.42 -37.53 20.73
C LEU A 38 -14.28 -38.13 19.62
N THR A 39 -15.15 -39.01 20.08
CA THR A 39 -15.89 -40.06 19.38
C THR A 39 -16.98 -39.52 18.46
N VAL A 40 -17.10 -40.13 17.28
CA VAL A 40 -18.15 -39.87 16.28
C VAL A 40 -19.51 -40.32 16.83
N THR A 41 -20.48 -39.41 16.88
CA THR A 41 -21.90 -39.77 17.01
C THR A 41 -22.67 -39.11 15.87
N THR A 42 -23.22 -39.94 15.00
CA THR A 42 -23.99 -39.58 13.81
C THR A 42 -25.32 -38.96 14.22
N LEU A 43 -25.58 -37.69 13.85
CA LEU A 43 -26.89 -37.06 13.99
C LEU A 43 -27.36 -36.50 12.65
N ALA A 44 -28.63 -36.74 12.37
CA ALA A 44 -29.28 -36.69 11.07
C ALA A 44 -29.11 -35.38 10.28
N LEU A 45 -28.77 -35.56 9.00
CA LEU A 45 -28.61 -34.51 8.00
C LEU A 45 -30.01 -33.99 7.56
N THR A 46 -30.48 -32.90 8.16
CA THR A 46 -31.53 -32.09 7.55
C THR A 46 -30.85 -31.08 6.63
N ALA A 47 -30.96 -31.31 5.32
CA ALA A 47 -30.44 -30.41 4.30
C ALA A 47 -31.27 -29.11 4.29
N ILE A 48 -30.86 -28.15 5.12
CA ILE A 48 -31.25 -26.76 4.93
C ILE A 48 -30.40 -26.26 3.76
N THR A 49 -30.97 -26.27 2.55
CA THR A 49 -30.46 -25.49 1.43
C THR A 49 -30.62 -24.02 1.76
N SER A 50 -29.71 -23.49 2.57
CA SER A 50 -29.50 -22.06 2.70
C SER A 50 -28.93 -21.61 1.37
N THR A 51 -29.80 -21.15 0.47
CA THR A 51 -29.37 -20.26 -0.60
C THR A 51 -28.72 -19.06 0.06
N VAL A 52 -27.40 -19.09 0.17
CA VAL A 52 -26.58 -17.90 0.42
C VAL A 52 -26.74 -17.06 -0.84
N ALA A 53 -27.86 -16.36 -0.94
CA ALA A 53 -27.93 -15.18 -1.76
C ALA A 53 -26.81 -14.30 -1.22
N ALA A 54 -25.78 -14.07 -2.03
CA ALA A 54 -24.79 -13.05 -1.75
C ALA A 54 -25.59 -11.75 -1.64
N THR A 55 -25.94 -11.39 -0.40
CA THR A 55 -26.51 -10.10 -0.10
C THR A 55 -25.39 -9.13 -0.45
N HIS A 56 -25.48 -8.55 -1.65
CA HIS A 56 -24.75 -7.33 -1.96
C HIS A 56 -25.26 -6.31 -0.96
N THR A 57 -24.58 -6.22 0.18
CA THR A 57 -24.81 -5.17 1.18
C THR A 57 -24.77 -3.86 0.42
N LYS A 58 -25.85 -3.10 0.54
CA LYS A 58 -25.92 -1.75 -0.03
C LYS A 58 -24.64 -1.01 0.40
N PRO A 59 -23.91 -0.37 -0.53
CA PRO A 59 -22.69 0.33 -0.18
C PRO A 59 -22.96 1.30 0.97
N ASP A 60 -22.15 1.23 2.03
CA ASP A 60 -22.19 2.24 3.08
C ASP A 60 -21.70 3.56 2.46
N THR A 61 -22.64 4.47 2.23
CA THR A 61 -22.35 5.78 1.63
C THR A 61 -21.88 6.79 2.67
N GLU A 62 -22.06 6.52 3.96
CA GLU A 62 -21.57 7.38 5.04
C GLU A 62 -20.10 7.07 5.35
N HIS A 63 -19.69 5.81 5.21
CA HIS A 63 -18.31 5.36 5.43
C HIS A 63 -17.76 4.63 4.18
N PRO A 64 -17.45 5.37 3.09
CA PRO A 64 -16.90 4.74 1.90
C PRO A 64 -15.51 4.17 2.15
N HIS A 65 -15.12 3.14 1.40
CA HIS A 65 -13.71 2.76 1.35
C HIS A 65 -12.89 3.87 0.68
N ILE A 66 -11.79 4.26 1.31
CA ILE A 66 -10.88 5.30 0.84
C ILE A 66 -9.60 4.62 0.37
N VAL A 67 -9.25 4.83 -0.90
CA VAL A 67 -7.96 4.38 -1.46
C VAL A 67 -7.19 5.60 -1.93
N LEU A 68 -6.05 5.86 -1.29
CA LEU A 68 -5.16 6.96 -1.60
C LEU A 68 -3.88 6.42 -2.26
N ILE A 69 -3.68 6.76 -3.53
CA ILE A 69 -2.49 6.36 -4.29
C ILE A 69 -1.58 7.58 -4.44
N LEU A 70 -0.33 7.46 -3.99
CA LEU A 70 0.69 8.50 -4.08
C LEU A 70 1.88 7.99 -4.89
N CYS A 71 2.24 8.73 -5.94
CA CYS A 71 3.48 8.54 -6.69
C CYS A 71 4.58 9.47 -6.13
N ASP A 72 5.84 9.15 -6.40
CA ASP A 72 6.99 9.85 -5.80
C ASP A 72 7.88 10.40 -6.91
N ASP A 73 7.99 11.74 -6.97
CA ASP A 73 8.65 12.52 -8.03
C ASP A 73 8.01 12.47 -9.43
N MET A 74 6.74 12.05 -9.52
CA MET A 74 5.99 12.16 -10.78
C MET A 74 5.74 13.63 -11.14
N GLY A 75 6.16 14.00 -12.35
CA GLY A 75 5.97 15.32 -12.93
C GLY A 75 4.52 15.58 -13.38
N PHE A 76 4.15 16.86 -13.47
CA PHE A 76 2.80 17.26 -13.88
C PHE A 76 2.39 16.70 -15.25
N SER A 77 3.32 16.73 -16.22
CA SER A 77 3.08 16.27 -17.59
C SER A 77 3.63 14.85 -17.84
N ASP A 78 3.89 14.05 -16.81
CA ASP A 78 4.30 12.65 -17.03
C ASP A 78 3.11 11.78 -17.49
N LEU A 79 1.90 12.13 -17.05
CA LEU A 79 0.68 11.40 -17.37
C LEU A 79 0.12 11.87 -18.72
N SER A 80 -0.34 10.93 -19.57
CA SER A 80 -0.92 11.27 -20.87
C SER A 80 -2.18 12.13 -20.76
N CYS A 81 -3.02 11.92 -19.73
CA CYS A 81 -4.17 12.78 -19.45
C CYS A 81 -3.82 14.24 -19.03
N TYR A 82 -2.53 14.54 -18.82
CA TYR A 82 -1.98 15.88 -18.59
C TYR A 82 -1.07 16.37 -19.73
N GLY A 83 -1.09 15.68 -20.88
CA GLY A 83 -0.34 16.04 -22.09
C GLY A 83 1.02 15.35 -22.24
N GLY A 84 1.35 14.37 -21.39
CA GLY A 84 2.59 13.59 -21.48
C GLY A 84 2.60 12.54 -22.59
N GLU A 85 3.80 12.10 -22.98
CA GLU A 85 4.02 11.05 -23.97
C GLU A 85 4.02 9.62 -23.39
N ILE A 86 4.11 9.48 -22.07
CA ILE A 86 4.14 8.17 -21.40
C ILE A 86 2.74 7.54 -21.47
N HIS A 87 2.67 6.29 -21.90
CA HIS A 87 1.41 5.57 -22.01
C HIS A 87 0.87 5.14 -20.64
N THR A 88 -0.09 5.90 -20.09
CA THR A 88 -0.68 5.67 -18.76
C THR A 88 -2.18 5.31 -18.79
N PRO A 89 -2.61 4.26 -19.51
CA PRO A 89 -4.01 4.02 -19.84
C PRO A 89 -4.93 3.81 -18.62
N ASN A 90 -4.44 3.22 -17.53
CA ASN A 90 -5.24 3.04 -16.32
C ASN A 90 -5.47 4.35 -15.57
N ILE A 91 -4.48 5.25 -15.57
CA ILE A 91 -4.62 6.57 -14.94
C ILE A 91 -5.50 7.47 -15.80
N ASP A 92 -5.36 7.37 -17.13
CA ASP A 92 -6.23 8.07 -18.08
C ASP A 92 -7.69 7.63 -17.90
N TYR A 93 -7.94 6.33 -17.75
CA TYR A 93 -9.28 5.83 -17.45
C TYR A 93 -9.86 6.44 -16.16
N LEU A 94 -9.08 6.47 -15.06
CA LEU A 94 -9.53 7.11 -13.82
C LEU A 94 -9.79 8.61 -14.00
N ALA A 95 -8.96 9.29 -14.78
CA ALA A 95 -9.10 10.70 -15.08
C ALA A 95 -10.35 11.02 -15.94
N GLU A 96 -10.70 10.13 -16.87
CA GLU A 96 -11.92 10.22 -17.70
C GLU A 96 -13.19 9.93 -16.89
N GLN A 97 -13.11 9.04 -15.90
CA GLN A 97 -14.24 8.67 -15.04
C GLN A 97 -14.34 9.52 -13.75
N GLY A 98 -13.47 10.51 -13.59
CA GLY A 98 -13.29 11.25 -12.35
C GLY A 98 -13.08 12.74 -12.54
N ILE A 99 -12.40 13.34 -11.56
CA ILE A 99 -12.07 14.77 -11.55
C ILE A 99 -10.54 14.92 -11.65
N ARG A 100 -10.11 15.83 -12.53
CA ARG A 100 -8.71 16.25 -12.65
C ARG A 100 -8.49 17.61 -12.04
N PHE A 101 -7.34 17.79 -11.41
CA PHE A 101 -6.91 19.06 -10.84
C PHE A 101 -5.72 19.62 -11.64
N SER A 102 -5.81 20.86 -12.10
CA SER A 102 -4.70 21.58 -12.75
C SER A 102 -3.95 22.53 -11.80
N GLN A 103 -4.47 22.73 -10.58
CA GLN A 103 -3.95 23.65 -9.57
C GLN A 103 -3.79 22.97 -8.19
N PHE A 104 -3.64 21.64 -8.15
CA PHE A 104 -3.27 20.93 -6.93
C PHE A 104 -1.80 21.22 -6.57
N LYS A 105 -1.50 21.35 -5.27
CA LYS A 105 -0.16 21.67 -4.78
C LYS A 105 0.24 20.68 -3.69
N ASN A 106 1.51 20.30 -3.71
CA ASN A 106 2.19 19.63 -2.61
C ASN A 106 3.25 20.59 -2.02
N THR A 107 4.06 20.12 -1.08
CA THR A 107 5.21 20.89 -0.60
C THR A 107 6.41 20.69 -1.54
N GLY A 108 7.52 21.39 -1.29
CA GLY A 108 8.69 21.32 -2.17
C GLY A 108 9.46 19.99 -2.19
N ARG A 109 9.20 19.03 -1.28
CA ARG A 109 9.92 17.73 -1.20
C ARG A 109 9.02 16.58 -0.75
N SER A 110 9.53 15.35 -0.84
CA SER A 110 8.79 14.12 -0.54
C SER A 110 8.32 14.04 0.92
N CYS A 111 9.24 14.03 1.90
CA CYS A 111 8.86 13.85 3.31
C CYS A 111 8.02 15.01 3.90
N PRO A 112 8.23 16.29 3.55
CA PRO A 112 7.34 17.34 4.04
C PRO A 112 5.95 17.28 3.41
N SER A 113 5.84 16.83 2.15
CA SER A 113 4.53 16.62 1.50
C SER A 113 3.76 15.48 2.15
N ARG A 114 4.45 14.39 2.51
CA ARG A 114 3.86 13.26 3.24
C ARG A 114 3.40 13.68 4.63
N ALA A 115 4.19 14.50 5.32
CA ALA A 115 3.82 15.03 6.62
C ALA A 115 2.52 15.85 6.55
N ALA A 116 2.43 16.77 5.60
CA ALA A 116 1.24 17.58 5.39
C ALA A 116 0.02 16.74 4.97
N LEU A 117 0.22 15.77 4.07
CA LEU A 117 -0.83 14.84 3.65
C LEU A 117 -1.38 14.01 4.81
N LEU A 118 -0.49 13.49 5.65
CA LEU A 118 -0.86 12.59 6.75
C LEU A 118 -1.46 13.35 7.93
N THR A 119 -1.20 14.64 8.12
CA THR A 119 -1.67 15.37 9.30
C THR A 119 -2.71 16.44 8.99
N GLY A 120 -2.79 16.92 7.74
CA GLY A 120 -3.58 18.10 7.38
C GLY A 120 -2.94 19.42 7.81
N HIS A 121 -1.72 19.40 8.36
CA HIS A 121 -1.01 20.56 8.88
C HIS A 121 0.16 20.96 7.98
N TYR A 122 0.68 22.19 8.15
CA TYR A 122 1.95 22.53 7.51
C TYR A 122 3.06 21.64 8.05
N GLN A 123 3.99 21.25 7.18
CA GLN A 123 5.08 20.33 7.51
C GLN A 123 5.90 20.77 8.73
N HIS A 124 6.05 22.08 8.96
CA HIS A 124 6.77 22.63 10.11
C HIS A 124 6.01 22.38 11.42
N GLU A 125 4.68 22.40 11.41
CA GLU A 125 3.86 22.04 12.58
C GLU A 125 3.94 20.53 12.84
N ALA A 126 4.06 19.74 11.78
CA ALA A 126 4.17 18.29 11.82
C ALA A 126 5.59 17.75 12.15
N GLY A 127 6.58 18.60 12.46
CA GLY A 127 7.94 18.16 12.80
C GLY A 127 8.89 17.98 11.61
N MET A 128 8.43 18.30 10.40
CA MET A 128 9.04 17.99 9.10
C MET A 128 9.42 19.24 8.29
N GLY A 129 10.06 20.21 8.94
CA GLY A 129 10.61 21.41 8.32
C GLY A 129 11.86 21.17 7.46
N TRP A 130 12.51 20.02 7.64
CA TRP A 130 13.64 19.54 6.82
C TRP A 130 13.49 18.04 6.48
N MET A 131 14.52 17.45 5.88
CA MET A 131 14.56 16.04 5.49
C MET A 131 14.77 15.11 6.69
N THR A 132 14.39 13.82 6.55
CA THR A 132 14.49 12.79 7.60
C THR A 132 15.93 12.41 7.98
N ALA A 133 16.93 12.88 7.23
CA ALA A 133 18.34 12.62 7.51
C ALA A 133 18.89 13.45 8.69
N VAL A 134 18.17 14.48 9.14
CA VAL A 134 18.66 15.42 10.17
C VAL A 134 17.57 15.70 11.21
N ASP A 135 17.92 15.55 12.49
CA ASP A 135 17.18 16.11 13.62
C ASP A 135 17.92 17.38 14.08
N GLU A 136 17.32 18.56 13.88
CA GLU A 136 17.91 19.83 14.30
C GLU A 136 17.63 20.15 15.78
N HIS A 137 16.97 19.24 16.50
CA HIS A 137 16.61 19.35 17.90
C HIS A 137 15.78 20.58 18.30
N ARG A 138 15.08 21.19 17.33
CA ARG A 138 14.18 22.34 17.55
C ARG A 138 12.76 22.07 17.05
N PRO A 139 11.74 22.74 17.61
CA PRO A 139 10.35 22.55 17.18
C PRO A 139 10.19 22.66 15.67
N GLY A 140 9.49 21.70 15.09
CA GLY A 140 9.22 21.65 13.65
C GLY A 140 10.33 21.09 12.76
N TYR A 141 11.52 20.80 13.29
CA TYR A 141 12.67 20.29 12.52
C TYR A 141 13.26 19.04 13.17
N ARG A 142 12.39 18.08 13.50
CA ARG A 142 12.79 16.86 14.22
C ARG A 142 13.14 15.69 13.28
N GLY A 143 12.90 15.84 11.99
CA GLY A 143 13.16 14.80 10.98
C GLY A 143 12.17 13.63 11.03
N GLN A 144 11.11 13.73 11.83
CA GLN A 144 10.02 12.76 11.94
C GLN A 144 8.71 13.44 12.30
N LEU A 145 7.58 12.75 12.06
CA LEU A 145 6.27 13.23 12.47
C LEU A 145 6.21 13.48 13.98
N SER A 146 5.67 14.63 14.36
CA SER A 146 5.30 14.92 15.74
C SER A 146 4.26 13.92 16.25
N ASP A 147 4.36 13.56 17.52
CA ASP A 147 3.40 12.76 18.28
C ASP A 147 2.23 13.59 18.84
N HIS A 148 2.29 14.92 18.75
CA HIS A 148 1.22 15.82 19.18
C HIS A 148 0.10 16.00 18.14
N LEU A 149 0.36 15.65 16.87
CA LEU A 149 -0.63 15.69 15.80
C LEU A 149 -1.00 14.27 15.39
N PRO A 150 -2.30 13.89 15.42
CA PRO A 150 -2.72 12.59 14.93
C PRO A 150 -2.55 12.54 13.40
N THR A 151 -2.24 11.35 12.88
CA THR A 151 -2.33 11.12 11.44
C THR A 151 -3.78 10.90 11.01
N LEU A 152 -4.03 11.07 9.71
CA LEU A 152 -5.28 10.70 9.05
C LEU A 152 -5.65 9.24 9.32
N ALA A 153 -4.67 8.33 9.44
CA ALA A 153 -4.93 6.95 9.79
C ALA A 153 -5.39 6.80 11.25
N GLU A 154 -4.79 7.54 12.20
CA GLU A 154 -5.23 7.55 13.59
C GLU A 154 -6.68 8.05 13.70
N VAL A 155 -6.98 9.17 13.04
CA VAL A 155 -8.33 9.74 13.00
C VAL A 155 -9.35 8.78 12.36
N LEU A 156 -9.03 8.18 11.21
CA LEU A 156 -9.95 7.25 10.54
C LEU A 156 -10.15 5.96 11.33
N ARG A 157 -9.10 5.43 11.97
CA ARG A 157 -9.20 4.25 12.83
C ARG A 157 -10.13 4.49 14.01
N ASP A 158 -10.06 5.67 14.64
CA ASP A 158 -10.97 6.06 15.72
C ASP A 158 -12.42 6.21 15.25
N GLN A 159 -12.66 6.36 13.94
CA GLN A 159 -13.99 6.34 13.30
C GLN A 159 -14.37 4.95 12.74
N GLY A 160 -13.67 3.88 13.15
CA GLY A 160 -14.03 2.50 12.80
C GLY A 160 -13.48 1.99 11.47
N TYR A 161 -12.58 2.73 10.81
CA TYR A 161 -11.91 2.25 9.60
C TYR A 161 -10.81 1.24 9.97
N ALA A 162 -10.72 0.17 9.18
CA ALA A 162 -9.50 -0.61 9.11
C ALA A 162 -8.49 0.11 8.21
N THR A 163 -7.26 0.29 8.69
CA THR A 163 -6.26 1.16 8.06
C THR A 163 -5.05 0.37 7.59
N TYR A 164 -4.68 0.53 6.34
CA TYR A 164 -3.59 -0.23 5.72
C TYR A 164 -2.67 0.69 4.94
N MET A 165 -1.38 0.42 5.00
CA MET A 165 -0.39 1.12 4.20
C MET A 165 0.50 0.16 3.43
N SER A 166 0.75 0.46 2.17
CA SER A 166 1.78 -0.20 1.38
C SER A 166 2.71 0.81 0.71
N GLY A 167 4.01 0.68 0.94
CA GLY A 167 5.06 1.44 0.29
C GLY A 167 5.81 2.41 1.20
N LYS A 168 6.22 3.54 0.61
CA LYS A 168 7.14 4.52 1.21
C LYS A 168 6.52 5.30 2.35
N TRP A 169 7.14 5.23 3.52
CA TRP A 169 6.75 6.04 4.68
C TRP A 169 7.43 7.41 4.66
N HIS A 170 8.76 7.46 4.78
CA HIS A 170 9.59 8.66 4.68
C HIS A 170 9.18 9.82 5.60
N VAL A 171 8.72 9.52 6.81
CA VAL A 171 8.47 10.52 7.86
C VAL A 171 8.89 10.02 9.25
N THR A 172 9.87 9.12 9.26
CA THR A 172 10.63 8.66 10.43
C THR A 172 12.07 9.13 10.25
N LEU A 173 12.71 9.57 11.33
CA LEU A 173 14.11 10.00 11.33
C LEU A 173 15.00 8.82 10.91
N ASP A 174 15.92 9.04 9.97
CA ASP A 174 16.72 7.95 9.39
C ASP A 174 17.56 7.21 10.45
N ALA A 175 18.08 7.95 11.43
CA ALA A 175 18.83 7.41 12.56
C ALA A 175 17.98 6.54 13.51
N ALA A 176 16.66 6.54 13.36
CA ALA A 176 15.70 5.79 14.17
C ALA A 176 15.15 4.54 13.46
N PHE A 177 15.75 4.11 12.35
CA PHE A 177 15.28 2.93 11.61
C PHE A 177 15.63 1.58 12.24
N GLU A 178 16.50 1.53 13.25
CA GLU A 178 16.92 0.27 13.87
C GLU A 178 15.95 -0.25 14.91
N THR A 179 15.15 0.62 15.55
CA THR A 179 14.20 0.21 16.58
C THR A 179 12.95 1.08 16.51
N PRO A 180 11.74 0.48 16.52
CA PRO A 180 10.49 1.23 16.53
C PRO A 180 10.46 2.27 17.67
N ASN A 181 10.33 3.53 17.30
CA ASN A 181 10.44 4.68 18.20
C ASN A 181 9.11 5.44 18.39
N GLY A 182 8.00 4.88 17.89
CA GLY A 182 6.70 5.53 17.88
C GLY A 182 6.33 6.21 16.56
N SER A 183 7.28 6.42 15.64
CA SER A 183 7.00 7.11 14.37
C SER A 183 6.76 6.15 13.18
N TYR A 184 6.79 4.83 13.39
CA TYR A 184 6.57 3.85 12.32
C TYR A 184 5.09 3.79 11.90
N PRO A 185 4.75 3.36 10.67
CA PRO A 185 3.36 3.37 10.20
C PRO A 185 2.35 2.72 11.15
N VAL A 186 2.68 1.53 11.67
CA VAL A 186 1.76 0.82 12.59
C VAL A 186 1.69 1.40 14.00
N GLN A 187 2.64 2.28 14.34
CA GLN A 187 2.59 3.08 15.57
C GLN A 187 1.86 4.41 15.34
N ARG A 188 1.58 4.76 14.08
CA ARG A 188 0.98 6.03 13.63
C ARG A 188 -0.33 5.82 12.88
N GLY A 189 -1.13 4.88 13.39
CA GLY A 189 -2.52 4.70 13.00
C GLY A 189 -2.81 3.52 12.09
N PHE A 190 -1.82 2.97 11.37
CA PHE A 190 -2.06 1.87 10.43
C PHE A 190 -2.14 0.50 11.11
N ASP A 191 -3.17 -0.28 10.85
CA ASP A 191 -3.30 -1.65 11.38
C ASP A 191 -2.34 -2.63 10.72
N LYS A 192 -2.04 -2.43 9.43
CA LYS A 192 -1.06 -3.22 8.66
C LYS A 192 -0.19 -2.35 7.78
N TYR A 193 1.08 -2.73 7.68
CA TYR A 193 2.07 -2.05 6.86
C TYR A 193 2.98 -3.01 6.11
N TYR A 194 3.27 -2.72 4.85
CA TYR A 194 4.41 -3.27 4.13
C TYR A 194 5.14 -2.16 3.39
N GLY A 195 6.44 -2.00 3.59
CA GLY A 195 7.21 -1.07 2.76
C GLY A 195 8.47 -0.53 3.41
N CYS A 196 9.04 0.47 2.78
CA CYS A 196 10.31 1.09 3.14
C CYS A 196 10.10 2.35 3.97
N LEU A 197 10.88 2.50 5.04
CA LEU A 197 10.85 3.72 5.86
C LEU A 197 11.62 4.88 5.22
N HIS A 198 12.64 4.56 4.43
CA HIS A 198 13.56 5.54 3.86
C HIS A 198 12.98 6.31 2.66
N GLY A 199 13.68 7.39 2.31
CA GLY A 199 13.30 8.35 1.28
C GLY A 199 13.49 7.93 -0.16
N GLY A 200 14.11 6.80 -0.43
CA GLY A 200 14.47 6.37 -1.78
C GLY A 200 15.40 5.17 -1.70
N GLY A 201 15.85 4.67 -2.84
CA GLY A 201 16.78 3.54 -2.87
C GLY A 201 16.44 2.53 -3.97
N SER A 202 17.20 1.44 -3.98
CA SER A 202 17.07 0.41 -5.01
C SER A 202 15.67 -0.19 -5.06
N TYR A 203 15.13 -0.35 -6.27
CA TYR A 203 13.86 -1.05 -6.47
C TYR A 203 14.00 -2.56 -6.37
N TYR A 204 15.21 -3.09 -6.50
CA TYR A 204 15.51 -4.53 -6.41
C TYR A 204 16.03 -4.94 -5.03
N LYS A 205 16.61 -3.99 -4.28
CA LYS A 205 17.16 -4.19 -2.93
C LYS A 205 16.83 -2.98 -2.04
N PRO A 206 15.54 -2.65 -1.83
CA PRO A 206 15.17 -1.56 -0.94
C PRO A 206 15.58 -1.87 0.49
N ASP A 207 16.04 -0.86 1.22
CA ASP A 207 16.37 -0.95 2.64
C ASP A 207 16.09 0.41 3.31
N PRO A 208 15.51 0.43 4.53
CA PRO A 208 14.98 -0.71 5.27
C PRO A 208 13.51 -0.98 4.94
N VAL A 209 13.19 -2.22 4.58
CA VAL A 209 11.80 -2.68 4.39
C VAL A 209 11.28 -3.32 5.66
N TYR A 210 10.02 -3.07 5.96
CA TYR A 210 9.30 -3.60 7.10
C TYR A 210 7.98 -4.22 6.69
N HIS A 211 7.61 -5.30 7.37
CA HIS A 211 6.25 -5.81 7.46
C HIS A 211 5.77 -5.59 8.89
N ASN A 212 4.87 -4.62 9.08
CA ASN A 212 4.53 -4.05 10.37
C ASN A 212 5.79 -3.55 11.10
N LEU A 213 6.18 -4.15 12.22
CA LEU A 213 7.41 -3.83 12.96
C LEU A 213 8.57 -4.79 12.69
N GLN A 214 8.38 -5.79 11.82
CA GLN A 214 9.41 -6.76 11.48
C GLN A 214 10.21 -6.28 10.27
N ARG A 215 11.52 -6.06 10.45
CA ARG A 215 12.43 -5.75 9.33
C ARG A 215 12.56 -6.96 8.41
N ILE A 216 12.51 -6.70 7.10
CA ILE A 216 12.70 -7.67 6.03
C ILE A 216 14.09 -7.41 5.43
N THR A 217 14.95 -8.41 5.49
CA THR A 217 16.35 -8.33 5.02
C THR A 217 16.63 -9.25 3.83
N GLU A 218 15.68 -10.12 3.49
CA GLU A 218 15.79 -11.09 2.40
C GLU A 218 14.66 -10.88 1.40
N PHE A 219 15.04 -10.78 0.13
CA PHE A 219 14.12 -10.60 -0.99
C PHE A 219 14.34 -11.73 -2.01
N PRO A 220 13.28 -12.17 -2.71
CA PRO A 220 13.43 -13.02 -3.88
C PRO A 220 14.34 -12.42 -4.95
N ASP A 221 14.98 -13.25 -5.78
CA ASP A 221 15.85 -12.78 -6.87
C ASP A 221 15.11 -11.94 -7.91
N ASP A 222 13.82 -12.19 -8.11
CA ASP A 222 12.93 -11.47 -9.02
C ASP A 222 12.19 -10.29 -8.36
N TYR A 223 12.63 -9.86 -7.17
CA TYR A 223 11.97 -8.81 -6.42
C TYR A 223 12.04 -7.46 -7.14
N TYR A 224 10.88 -6.85 -7.35
CA TYR A 224 10.77 -5.47 -7.82
C TYR A 224 9.78 -4.71 -6.95
N TYR A 225 10.25 -3.64 -6.32
CA TYR A 225 9.56 -3.01 -5.20
C TYR A 225 8.21 -2.43 -5.59
N THR A 226 8.06 -1.84 -6.79
CA THR A 226 6.76 -1.35 -7.27
C THR A 226 5.72 -2.46 -7.35
N THR A 227 6.10 -3.66 -7.82
CA THR A 227 5.22 -4.83 -7.83
C THR A 227 4.91 -5.29 -6.40
N ALA A 228 5.90 -5.33 -5.53
CA ALA A 228 5.70 -5.74 -4.13
C ALA A 228 4.76 -4.80 -3.35
N ILE A 229 4.83 -3.48 -3.59
CA ILE A 229 3.89 -2.50 -3.05
C ILE A 229 2.47 -2.82 -3.52
N THR A 230 2.26 -3.00 -4.82
CA THR A 230 0.94 -3.31 -5.37
C THR A 230 0.41 -4.65 -4.86
N ASP A 231 1.24 -5.70 -4.85
CA ASP A 231 0.84 -7.04 -4.41
C ASP A 231 0.44 -7.07 -2.94
N SER A 232 1.17 -6.36 -2.08
CA SER A 232 0.81 -6.24 -0.66
C SER A 232 -0.47 -5.44 -0.45
N ALA A 233 -0.67 -4.34 -1.18
CA ALA A 233 -1.92 -3.58 -1.16
C ALA A 233 -3.12 -4.45 -1.58
N VAL A 234 -3.01 -5.15 -2.70
CA VAL A 234 -4.03 -6.10 -3.18
C VAL A 234 -4.27 -7.23 -2.18
N SER A 235 -3.20 -7.71 -1.53
CA SER A 235 -3.29 -8.73 -0.49
C SER A 235 -4.06 -8.24 0.74
N PHE A 236 -3.86 -7.00 1.18
CA PHE A 236 -4.63 -6.40 2.27
C PHE A 236 -6.10 -6.23 1.88
N ILE A 237 -6.38 -5.68 0.70
CA ILE A 237 -7.75 -5.48 0.19
C ILE A 237 -8.49 -6.82 0.08
N LYS A 238 -7.86 -7.88 -0.45
CA LYS A 238 -8.49 -9.20 -0.58
C LYS A 238 -8.80 -9.88 0.75
N GLN A 239 -8.08 -9.53 1.81
CA GLN A 239 -8.27 -10.08 3.16
C GLN A 239 -9.18 -9.19 4.01
N HIS A 240 -9.60 -8.04 3.51
CA HIS A 240 -10.38 -7.06 4.25
C HIS A 240 -11.85 -7.51 4.37
N PRO A 241 -12.46 -7.44 5.57
CA PRO A 241 -13.89 -7.72 5.74
C PRO A 241 -14.74 -6.63 5.08
N THR A 242 -15.61 -6.99 4.14
CA THR A 242 -16.37 -6.02 3.33
C THR A 242 -17.42 -5.22 4.11
N GLN A 243 -17.68 -5.57 5.38
CA GLN A 243 -18.62 -4.85 6.26
C GLN A 243 -17.96 -3.71 7.03
N THR A 244 -16.63 -3.62 7.03
CA THR A 244 -15.88 -2.59 7.76
C THR A 244 -15.39 -1.55 6.75
N PRO A 245 -15.45 -0.24 7.02
CA PRO A 245 -14.83 0.73 6.11
C PRO A 245 -13.31 0.58 6.09
N MET A 246 -12.68 0.91 4.96
CA MET A 246 -11.24 0.70 4.75
C MET A 246 -10.57 2.01 4.36
N PHE A 247 -9.41 2.27 4.93
CA PHE A 247 -8.46 3.24 4.40
C PHE A 247 -7.21 2.53 3.91
N MET A 248 -6.92 2.59 2.61
CA MET A 248 -5.72 2.02 2.00
C MET A 248 -4.83 3.14 1.46
N TYR A 249 -3.64 3.31 2.03
CA TYR A 249 -2.62 4.23 1.55
C TYR A 249 -1.53 3.50 0.76
N ILE A 250 -1.50 3.69 -0.56
CA ILE A 250 -0.54 3.08 -1.48
C ILE A 250 0.47 4.15 -1.90
N ALA A 251 1.67 4.08 -1.36
CA ALA A 251 2.71 5.09 -1.53
C ALA A 251 3.89 4.53 -2.34
N HIS A 252 3.85 4.67 -3.66
CA HIS A 252 4.90 4.16 -4.53
C HIS A 252 6.25 4.86 -4.32
N TYR A 253 7.33 4.15 -4.64
CA TYR A 253 8.66 4.74 -4.94
C TYR A 253 8.71 5.31 -6.36
N ALA A 254 8.02 4.67 -7.32
CA ALA A 254 8.08 5.09 -8.71
C ALA A 254 7.45 6.48 -8.92
N PRO A 255 8.03 7.34 -9.77
CA PRO A 255 9.28 7.15 -10.55
C PRO A 255 10.60 7.66 -9.90
N HIS A 256 10.67 7.89 -8.58
CA HIS A 256 11.85 8.42 -7.88
C HIS A 256 13.15 7.65 -8.20
N LEU A 257 14.27 8.37 -8.21
CA LEU A 257 15.60 7.80 -8.44
C LEU A 257 15.99 6.70 -7.42
N PRO A 258 16.84 5.74 -7.81
CA PRO A 258 17.40 5.51 -9.14
C PRO A 258 16.35 5.00 -10.16
N LEU A 259 16.48 5.37 -11.43
CA LEU A 259 15.53 4.93 -12.48
C LEU A 259 15.74 3.44 -12.79
N GLN A 260 14.88 2.59 -12.23
CA GLN A 260 14.95 1.14 -12.37
C GLN A 260 13.57 0.58 -12.65
N ALA A 261 13.46 -0.23 -13.70
CA ALA A 261 12.25 -0.97 -14.04
C ALA A 261 12.62 -2.35 -14.60
N PRO A 262 11.74 -3.36 -14.49
CA PRO A 262 11.92 -4.63 -15.18
C PRO A 262 11.99 -4.43 -16.69
N LYS A 263 12.81 -5.24 -17.38
CA LYS A 263 12.94 -5.20 -18.84
C LYS A 263 11.62 -5.54 -19.56
N THR A 264 10.79 -6.37 -18.92
CA THR A 264 9.50 -6.84 -19.44
C THR A 264 8.42 -6.60 -18.40
N ARG A 265 7.24 -6.18 -18.87
CA ARG A 265 6.04 -5.99 -18.05
C ARG A 265 5.30 -7.32 -17.83
#